data_AF-A0A9K3LE26-F1
#
_entry.id   AF-A0A9K3LE26-F1
#
_cell.length_a   1.000
_cell.length_b   1.000
_cell.length_c   1.000
_cell.angle_alpha   90.00
_cell.angle_beta   90.00
_cell.angle_gamma   90.00
#
_symmetry.space_group_name_H-M   'P 1'
#
loop_
_entity.id
_entity.type
_entity.pdbx_description
1 polymer ?
#
loop_
_entity_poly.entity_id
_entity_poly.type
_entity_poly.pdbx_seq_one_letter_code
_entity_poly.pdbx_strand_id
1 'polypeptide(L)'
;MGRSRLLSSSTGANHLVVLLVILACWGFHRLRTPYTAILLDSDDKKYIDEKIFAPIEKRIYNDANETARLDHPSLVTSSMRHSNFSFDFPVCLVHIGKAAGSSLSCGLGLMYADCEGMPRDPPLPNTFYFHLKKDTCRQVGSPKAKKNTVPVSTYLVPIRNPLTRIQSWFQFEKDIIPVRRNKREENHFKWKRGMLFVECYNNFVDLVLEGLTPQWWNTTISAEQPVNMTCPERAWAAVLGVREFSYHEWYNYEYYWMALHSYHSRLFDNTNNSHDGTFRKPSLVVLRTEHLSDDWSTISKEELFRPVNQGSRKEFQSTKNSTVFSRRTATENVLGQERSSAFWRNLCHAMCPEIQVYKQILNHGSNLDTEQMKASLQELRELCPDESDSTRNCTGIPQFPQMQVPRRQYKTEVKKRLFSVA
;
A
#
# COMPACT_ATOMS: atom_id res chain seq x y z
N MET A 1 5.06 6.34 73.21
CA MET A 1 5.52 4.93 73.19
C MET A 1 4.30 4.03 73.07
N GLY A 2 4.31 3.03 72.19
CA GLY A 2 3.26 2.00 72.12
C GLY A 2 2.40 2.04 70.86
N ARG A 3 2.81 1.24 69.86
CA ARG A 3 2.13 0.97 68.59
C ARG A 3 1.00 -0.06 68.76
N SER A 4 -0.10 0.20 68.05
CA SER A 4 -0.83 -0.68 67.12
C SER A 4 -1.42 -2.02 67.58
N ARG A 5 -2.77 -2.11 67.49
CA ARG A 5 -3.51 -3.20 66.81
C ARG A 5 -4.81 -2.64 66.25
N LEU A 6 -5.02 -2.75 64.94
CA LEU A 6 -6.34 -2.71 64.32
C LEU A 6 -6.36 -3.76 63.21
N LEU A 7 -7.21 -4.77 63.41
CA LEU A 7 -7.75 -5.64 62.38
C LEU A 7 -8.96 -4.94 61.77
N SER A 8 -9.06 -4.93 60.44
CA SER A 8 -10.32 -4.70 59.74
C SER A 8 -10.22 -5.30 58.34
N SER A 9 -10.96 -6.39 58.15
CA SER A 9 -11.35 -6.97 56.88
C SER A 9 -12.16 -5.99 56.02
N SER A 10 -12.01 -6.04 54.70
CA SER A 10 -13.14 -5.87 53.76
C SER A 10 -12.67 -5.97 52.30
N THR A 11 -13.18 -7.01 51.65
CA THR A 11 -13.67 -7.11 50.26
C THR A 11 -12.84 -6.64 49.06
N GLY A 12 -12.71 -7.57 48.11
CA GLY A 12 -13.00 -7.28 46.71
C GLY A 12 -11.81 -6.96 45.81
N ALA A 13 -11.34 -7.96 45.07
CA ALA A 13 -11.33 -7.97 43.60
C ALA A 13 -10.29 -8.98 43.09
N ASN A 14 -10.79 -10.12 42.62
CA ASN A 14 -10.07 -10.98 41.70
C ASN A 14 -9.89 -10.24 40.38
N HIS A 15 -8.68 -9.81 40.05
CA HIS A 15 -8.24 -9.61 38.67
C HIS A 15 -6.71 -9.72 38.62
N LEU A 16 -6.23 -10.95 38.82
CA LEU A 16 -4.94 -11.40 38.34
C LEU A 16 -5.24 -12.55 37.38
N VAL A 17 -4.55 -12.61 36.24
CA VAL A 17 -4.77 -13.52 35.10
C VAL A 17 -5.77 -13.01 34.06
N VAL A 18 -5.37 -11.98 33.28
CA VAL A 18 -5.46 -11.96 31.80
C VAL A 18 -4.42 -10.94 31.32
N LEU A 19 -3.16 -11.37 31.21
CA LEU A 19 -2.10 -10.57 30.60
C LEU A 19 -1.21 -11.51 29.78
N LEU A 20 -1.79 -12.07 28.72
CA LEU A 20 -1.13 -12.78 27.64
C LEU A 20 -2.17 -12.95 26.52
N VAL A 21 -1.77 -12.78 25.26
CA VAL A 21 -2.56 -12.87 24.01
C VAL A 21 -3.15 -11.54 23.48
N ILE A 22 -2.36 -10.46 23.39
CA ILE A 22 -2.44 -9.46 22.29
C ILE A 22 -1.01 -8.96 21.97
N LEU A 23 -0.16 -9.86 21.45
CA LEU A 23 1.18 -9.53 20.92
C LEU A 23 1.53 -10.50 19.77
N ALA A 24 0.66 -10.63 18.76
CA ALA A 24 0.94 -11.45 17.58
C ALA A 24 0.97 -10.66 16.25
N CYS A 25 0.87 -9.33 16.29
CA CYS A 25 1.09 -8.51 15.09
C CYS A 25 2.00 -7.29 15.29
N TRP A 26 2.59 -7.05 16.47
CA TRP A 26 3.70 -6.09 16.65
C TRP A 26 4.54 -6.48 17.89
N GLY A 27 5.86 -6.59 17.73
CA GLY A 27 6.83 -6.54 18.83
C GLY A 27 7.71 -7.77 19.02
N PHE A 28 8.90 -7.78 18.39
CA PHE A 28 10.08 -8.36 19.03
C PHE A 28 10.87 -7.21 19.69
N HIS A 29 11.01 -7.29 21.02
CA HIS A 29 11.98 -6.51 21.79
C HIS A 29 13.39 -6.88 21.31
N ARG A 30 14.14 -5.92 20.76
CA ARG A 30 15.60 -6.03 20.70
C ARG A 30 16.15 -5.25 21.89
N LEU A 31 16.71 -5.97 22.85
CA LEU A 31 17.49 -5.42 23.96
C LEU A 31 18.58 -4.50 23.37
N ARG A 32 18.52 -3.21 23.72
CA ARG A 32 19.57 -2.23 23.43
C ARG A 32 20.71 -2.48 24.40
N THR A 33 21.87 -2.88 23.89
CA THR A 33 23.15 -2.58 24.55
C THR A 33 23.61 -1.19 24.08
N PRO A 34 24.21 -0.36 24.96
CA PRO A 34 24.83 0.88 24.54
C PRO A 34 26.18 0.55 23.92
N TYR A 35 26.33 0.72 22.61
CA TYR A 35 27.66 0.83 22.02
C TYR A 35 28.05 2.30 21.99
N THR A 36 28.99 2.64 22.87
CA THR A 36 29.85 3.81 22.77
C THR A 36 30.61 3.71 21.45
N ALA A 37 30.32 4.60 20.49
CA ALA A 37 31.13 4.73 19.30
C ALA A 37 32.38 5.55 19.67
N ILE A 38 33.52 4.87 19.76
CA ILE A 38 34.84 5.47 19.80
C ILE A 38 35.14 5.99 18.40
N LEU A 39 35.47 7.28 18.30
CA LEU A 39 36.11 7.90 17.15
C LEU A 39 37.41 7.15 16.84
N LEU A 40 37.47 6.52 15.67
CA LEU A 40 38.75 6.21 15.04
C LEU A 40 38.78 6.85 13.65
N ASP A 41 39.64 7.86 13.61
CA ASP A 41 40.23 8.49 12.46
C ASP A 41 41.10 7.46 11.73
N SER A 42 40.90 7.26 10.43
CA SER A 42 41.95 6.79 9.54
C SER A 42 41.54 7.01 8.09
N ASP A 43 42.16 8.02 7.49
CA ASP A 43 42.46 8.07 6.07
C ASP A 43 43.00 6.72 5.58
N ASP A 44 42.42 6.20 4.49
CA ASP A 44 43.25 5.68 3.41
C ASP A 44 42.44 5.45 2.12
N LYS A 45 42.86 6.20 1.09
CA LYS A 45 42.42 6.02 -0.29
C LYS A 45 43.12 4.80 -0.88
N LYS A 46 42.35 3.85 -1.43
CA LYS A 46 42.87 2.99 -2.50
C LYS A 46 41.84 2.80 -3.61
N TYR A 47 42.20 3.37 -4.75
CA TYR A 47 41.61 3.11 -6.06
C TYR A 47 41.54 1.60 -6.32
N ILE A 48 40.36 1.08 -6.61
CA ILE A 48 40.19 -0.25 -7.19
C ILE A 48 39.45 -0.09 -8.51
N ASP A 49 40.08 -0.67 -9.53
CA ASP A 49 39.73 -0.69 -10.95
C ASP A 49 38.27 -1.09 -11.22
N GLU A 50 37.57 -0.21 -11.95
CA GLU A 50 36.27 -0.49 -12.57
C GLU A 50 36.46 -1.36 -13.82
N LYS A 51 36.49 -2.70 -13.68
CA LYS A 51 36.35 -3.59 -14.87
C LYS A 51 35.78 -4.98 -14.63
N ILE A 52 35.08 -5.19 -13.52
CA ILE A 52 34.30 -6.41 -13.30
C ILE A 52 32.94 -5.97 -12.74
N PHE A 53 31.86 -6.60 -13.21
CA PHE A 53 30.44 -6.39 -12.84
C PHE A 53 29.56 -5.56 -13.79
N ALA A 54 29.14 -6.23 -14.88
CA ALA A 54 27.74 -6.28 -15.30
C ALA A 54 27.48 -7.60 -16.07
N PRO A 55 26.30 -8.25 -16.00
CA PRO A 55 25.29 -8.24 -14.93
C PRO A 55 24.82 -9.66 -14.53
N ILE A 56 24.66 -9.91 -13.22
CA ILE A 56 23.98 -11.10 -12.67
C ILE A 56 22.44 -10.98 -12.77
N GLU A 57 21.91 -9.85 -13.26
CA GLU A 57 20.47 -9.68 -13.55
C GLU A 57 19.92 -10.60 -14.66
N LYS A 58 20.78 -11.28 -15.42
CA LYS A 58 20.34 -12.22 -16.47
C LYS A 58 19.97 -13.63 -15.98
N ARG A 59 20.30 -14.03 -14.75
CA ARG A 59 20.00 -15.42 -14.29
C ARG A 59 18.58 -15.61 -13.76
N ILE A 60 17.99 -14.63 -13.09
CA ILE A 60 16.62 -14.77 -12.56
C ILE A 60 15.55 -14.59 -13.66
N TYR A 61 15.91 -14.03 -14.82
CA TYR A 61 14.99 -13.85 -15.96
C TYR A 61 15.01 -15.00 -16.97
N ASN A 62 15.94 -15.96 -16.85
CA ASN A 62 16.05 -17.08 -17.78
C ASN A 62 15.39 -18.37 -17.28
N ASP A 63 15.16 -18.52 -15.96
CA ASP A 63 14.57 -19.75 -15.40
C ASP A 63 13.03 -19.79 -15.45
N ALA A 64 12.38 -18.77 -16.05
CA ALA A 64 10.94 -18.77 -16.35
C ALA A 64 10.62 -19.09 -17.82
N ASN A 65 11.61 -19.55 -18.61
CA ASN A 65 11.50 -19.66 -20.07
C ASN A 65 11.90 -21.04 -20.63
N GLU A 66 11.89 -22.11 -19.83
CA GLU A 66 12.05 -23.46 -20.37
C GLU A 66 10.71 -23.94 -20.96
N THR A 67 10.56 -23.66 -22.25
CA THR A 67 9.44 -24.03 -23.12
C THR A 67 9.26 -25.54 -23.20
N ALA A 68 8.20 -26.06 -22.58
CA ALA A 68 7.50 -27.22 -23.08
C ALA A 68 6.95 -26.87 -24.48
N ARG A 69 7.46 -27.54 -25.52
CA ARG A 69 6.86 -27.57 -26.86
C ARG A 69 5.53 -28.32 -26.75
N LEU A 70 4.43 -27.58 -26.58
CA LEU A 70 3.08 -28.08 -26.75
C LEU A 70 2.57 -27.61 -28.11
N ASP A 71 2.24 -28.56 -28.97
CA ASP A 71 1.60 -28.34 -30.25
C ASP A 71 0.33 -27.50 -30.08
N HIS A 72 0.23 -26.43 -30.87
CA HIS A 72 -0.80 -25.39 -30.79
C HIS A 72 -2.22 -25.96 -31.03
N PRO A 73 -3.08 -26.06 -29.99
CA PRO A 73 -4.52 -26.14 -30.20
C PRO A 73 -4.99 -24.75 -30.65
N SER A 74 -5.94 -24.73 -31.57
CA SER A 74 -6.73 -23.55 -31.93
C SER A 74 -7.04 -22.69 -30.70
N LEU A 75 -6.72 -21.39 -30.76
CA LEU A 75 -6.94 -20.39 -29.71
C LEU A 75 -8.44 -20.34 -29.32
N VAL A 76 -8.82 -21.20 -28.38
CA VAL A 76 -10.10 -21.10 -27.69
C VAL A 76 -9.94 -19.93 -26.71
N THR A 77 -10.48 -18.78 -27.08
CA THR A 77 -10.58 -17.56 -26.26
C THR A 77 -11.61 -17.68 -25.13
N SER A 78 -11.98 -18.90 -24.71
CA SER A 78 -12.93 -19.08 -23.62
C SER A 78 -12.29 -18.57 -22.33
N SER A 79 -12.87 -17.50 -21.79
CA SER A 79 -12.66 -17.06 -20.42
C SER A 79 -12.45 -18.27 -19.49
N MET A 80 -11.26 -18.36 -18.89
CA MET A 80 -10.96 -19.45 -17.97
C MET A 80 -11.59 -19.10 -16.63
N ARG A 81 -12.75 -19.68 -16.33
CA ARG A 81 -13.31 -19.61 -14.98
C ARG A 81 -12.60 -20.63 -14.10
N HIS A 82 -11.99 -20.15 -13.03
CA HIS A 82 -11.44 -21.01 -11.99
C HIS A 82 -12.59 -21.50 -11.10
N SER A 83 -12.60 -22.79 -10.73
CA SER A 83 -13.72 -23.39 -9.95
C SER A 83 -13.95 -22.74 -8.58
N ASN A 84 -12.91 -22.08 -8.06
CA ASN A 84 -12.89 -21.48 -6.74
C ASN A 84 -13.13 -19.97 -6.74
N PHE A 85 -13.14 -19.30 -7.90
CA PHE A 85 -13.31 -17.86 -8.00
C PHE A 85 -14.56 -17.50 -8.82
N SER A 86 -15.26 -16.44 -8.43
CA SER A 86 -16.44 -15.94 -9.17
C SER A 86 -16.08 -15.04 -10.35
N PHE A 87 -14.81 -14.65 -10.47
CA PHE A 87 -14.30 -13.78 -11.52
C PHE A 87 -13.52 -14.55 -12.60
N ASP A 88 -13.36 -13.89 -13.75
CA ASP A 88 -12.79 -14.48 -14.96
C ASP A 88 -11.26 -14.26 -15.03
N PHE A 89 -10.50 -15.27 -15.46
CA PHE A 89 -9.06 -15.15 -15.75
C PHE A 89 -8.82 -14.84 -17.24
N PRO A 90 -7.71 -14.15 -17.60
CA PRO A 90 -6.59 -13.73 -16.73
C PRO A 90 -6.89 -12.58 -15.77
N VAL A 91 -6.31 -12.63 -14.56
CA VAL A 91 -6.49 -11.64 -13.50
C VAL A 91 -5.25 -10.76 -13.33
N CYS A 92 -5.45 -9.47 -13.08
CA CYS A 92 -4.41 -8.51 -12.73
C CYS A 92 -4.66 -7.96 -11.32
N LEU A 93 -3.80 -8.31 -10.35
CA LEU A 93 -3.81 -7.70 -9.01
C LEU A 93 -3.21 -6.30 -9.08
N VAL A 94 -4.00 -5.27 -8.77
CA VAL A 94 -3.54 -3.88 -8.69
C VAL A 94 -3.21 -3.56 -7.23
N HIS A 95 -1.93 -3.58 -6.88
CA HIS A 95 -1.49 -3.39 -5.50
C HIS A 95 -1.21 -1.92 -5.21
N ILE A 96 -2.16 -1.31 -4.50
CA ILE A 96 -2.13 0.11 -4.14
C ILE A 96 -1.70 0.30 -2.68
N GLY A 97 -0.49 0.83 -2.48
CA GLY A 97 0.02 1.26 -1.18
C GLY A 97 -0.27 0.29 -0.02
N LYS A 98 -0.89 0.81 1.05
CA LYS A 98 -1.23 0.06 2.28
C LYS A 98 -2.68 -0.46 2.29
N ALA A 99 -3.19 -0.92 1.15
CA ALA A 99 -4.54 -1.49 1.01
C ALA A 99 -4.54 -3.03 1.05
N ALA A 100 -3.70 -3.69 1.86
CA ALA A 100 -3.61 -5.17 1.95
C ALA A 100 -3.15 -5.90 0.66
N GLY A 101 -2.58 -5.19 -0.33
CA GLY A 101 -2.12 -5.81 -1.58
C GLY A 101 -1.03 -6.87 -1.40
N SER A 102 -0.15 -6.75 -0.37
CA SER A 102 0.82 -7.80 -0.05
C SER A 102 0.15 -9.11 0.37
N SER A 103 -0.88 -9.05 1.22
CA SER A 103 -1.60 -10.25 1.67
C SER A 103 -2.28 -10.97 0.51
N LEU A 104 -2.96 -10.20 -0.35
CA LEU A 104 -3.58 -10.74 -1.56
C LEU A 104 -2.55 -11.29 -2.54
N SER A 105 -1.41 -10.62 -2.71
CA SER A 105 -0.29 -11.12 -3.52
C SER A 105 0.14 -12.50 -3.06
N CYS A 106 0.31 -12.71 -1.77
CA CYS A 106 0.70 -14.00 -1.21
C CYS A 106 -0.36 -15.07 -1.40
N GLY A 107 -1.65 -14.73 -1.19
CA GLY A 107 -2.77 -15.64 -1.45
C GLY A 107 -2.90 -16.07 -2.92
N LEU A 108 -2.45 -15.23 -3.86
CA LEU A 108 -2.41 -15.56 -5.29
C LEU A 108 -1.09 -16.21 -5.74
N GLY A 109 -0.17 -16.50 -4.81
CA GLY A 109 1.16 -17.06 -5.08
C GLY A 109 2.11 -16.10 -5.81
N LEU A 110 1.84 -14.80 -5.78
CA LEU A 110 2.68 -13.78 -6.42
C LEU A 110 3.88 -13.41 -5.55
N MET A 111 5.09 -13.61 -6.08
CA MET A 111 6.36 -13.54 -5.33
C MET A 111 6.97 -12.14 -5.18
N TYR A 112 6.27 -11.06 -5.52
CA TYR A 112 6.85 -9.70 -5.43
C TYR A 112 6.67 -9.06 -4.04
N ALA A 113 5.75 -9.56 -3.23
CA ALA A 113 5.50 -9.11 -1.88
C ALA A 113 6.29 -9.94 -0.86
N ASP A 114 6.63 -9.33 0.28
CA ASP A 114 7.17 -10.07 1.40
C ASP A 114 6.04 -10.85 2.08
N CYS A 115 6.00 -12.16 1.83
CA CYS A 115 5.04 -13.08 2.41
C CYS A 115 5.55 -13.64 3.74
N GLU A 116 6.21 -12.82 4.56
CA GLU A 116 6.78 -13.25 5.84
C GLU A 116 5.70 -13.92 6.68
N GLY A 117 5.94 -15.19 7.03
CA GLY A 117 4.99 -15.99 7.76
C GLY A 117 3.70 -16.32 7.01
N MET A 118 3.70 -16.36 5.66
CA MET A 118 2.64 -16.95 4.82
C MET A 118 3.21 -18.10 3.95
N PRO A 119 2.48 -19.21 3.74
CA PRO A 119 2.92 -20.26 2.84
C PRO A 119 3.05 -19.70 1.43
N ARG A 120 4.15 -20.03 0.75
CA ARG A 120 4.37 -19.65 -0.64
C ARG A 120 3.77 -20.72 -1.53
N ASP A 121 2.50 -20.56 -1.83
CA ASP A 121 1.86 -21.36 -2.87
C ASP A 121 2.44 -20.98 -4.24
N PRO A 122 2.47 -21.93 -5.20
CA PRO A 122 2.83 -21.59 -6.57
C PRO A 122 1.87 -20.52 -7.12
N PRO A 123 2.35 -19.59 -7.95
CA PRO A 123 1.50 -18.56 -8.55
C PRO A 123 0.35 -19.21 -9.31
N LEU A 124 -0.87 -18.73 -9.05
CA LEU A 124 -2.03 -19.17 -9.82
C LEU A 124 -1.81 -18.86 -11.31
N PRO A 125 -2.15 -19.78 -12.23
CA PRO A 125 -1.95 -19.56 -13.66
C PRO A 125 -2.71 -18.32 -14.12
N ASN A 126 -2.16 -17.60 -15.10
CA ASN A 126 -2.77 -16.38 -15.67
C ASN A 126 -3.03 -15.27 -14.64
N THR A 127 -2.17 -15.17 -13.62
CA THR A 127 -2.18 -14.11 -12.61
C THR A 127 -1.05 -13.12 -12.87
N PHE A 128 -1.43 -11.86 -13.03
CA PHE A 128 -0.53 -10.73 -13.25
C PHE A 128 -0.64 -9.73 -12.10
N TYR A 129 0.26 -8.75 -12.07
CA TYR A 129 0.22 -7.69 -11.08
C TYR A 129 0.64 -6.34 -11.65
N PHE A 130 0.06 -5.31 -11.07
CA PHE A 130 0.47 -3.93 -11.26
C PHE A 130 0.81 -3.34 -9.88
N HIS A 131 2.11 -3.13 -9.66
CA HIS A 131 2.64 -2.58 -8.42
C HIS A 131 3.80 -1.62 -8.68
N LEU A 132 3.67 -0.39 -8.19
CA LEU A 132 4.60 0.72 -8.42
C LEU A 132 4.75 0.97 -9.93
N LYS A 133 5.96 0.76 -10.46
CA LYS A 133 6.27 0.87 -11.89
C LYS A 133 6.17 -0.46 -12.63
N LYS A 134 6.05 -1.57 -11.91
CA LYS A 134 6.03 -2.90 -12.49
C LYS A 134 4.59 -3.23 -12.84
N ASP A 135 4.31 -3.26 -14.12
CA ASP A 135 3.01 -3.59 -14.68
C ASP A 135 3.19 -4.79 -15.61
N THR A 136 2.97 -5.98 -15.07
CA THR A 136 2.97 -7.21 -15.88
C THR A 136 1.65 -7.41 -16.59
N CYS A 137 0.61 -6.66 -16.22
CA CYS A 137 -0.71 -6.68 -16.85
C CYS A 137 -0.68 -6.08 -18.26
N ARG A 138 0.22 -5.12 -18.54
CA ARG A 138 0.45 -4.56 -19.89
C ARG A 138 1.09 -5.53 -20.88
N GLN A 139 1.83 -6.52 -20.41
CA GLN A 139 2.50 -7.47 -21.32
C GLN A 139 1.49 -8.32 -22.11
N VAL A 140 0.22 -8.23 -21.72
CA VAL A 140 -0.85 -9.11 -22.12
C VAL A 140 -1.71 -8.52 -23.26
N GLY A 141 -1.47 -7.26 -23.67
CA GLY A 141 -2.21 -6.61 -24.77
C GLY A 141 -1.46 -5.48 -25.49
N SER A 142 -0.14 -5.37 -25.30
CA SER A 142 0.66 -4.38 -26.02
C SER A 142 0.80 -4.76 -27.50
N PRO A 143 0.86 -3.81 -28.46
CA PRO A 143 1.17 -4.11 -29.87
C PRO A 143 2.52 -4.84 -30.05
N LYS A 144 3.42 -4.73 -29.06
CA LYS A 144 4.70 -5.44 -29.02
C LYS A 144 4.65 -6.76 -28.26
N ALA A 145 3.53 -7.07 -27.61
CA ALA A 145 3.33 -8.35 -26.98
C ALA A 145 3.31 -9.42 -28.08
N LYS A 146 3.90 -10.59 -27.79
CA LYS A 146 3.90 -11.70 -28.74
C LYS A 146 2.45 -11.99 -29.15
N LYS A 147 2.22 -12.36 -30.42
CA LYS A 147 0.90 -12.60 -31.05
C LYS A 147 -0.09 -13.50 -30.28
N ASN A 148 0.35 -14.16 -29.20
CA ASN A 148 -0.44 -15.12 -28.41
C ASN A 148 -0.68 -14.65 -26.96
N THR A 149 -0.74 -13.34 -26.71
CA THR A 149 -1.00 -12.82 -25.36
C THR A 149 -2.51 -12.60 -25.14
N VAL A 150 -3.05 -13.19 -24.07
CA VAL A 150 -4.50 -13.26 -23.79
C VAL A 150 -4.91 -12.09 -22.90
N PRO A 151 -5.72 -11.11 -23.37
CA PRO A 151 -6.01 -9.88 -22.64
C PRO A 151 -6.49 -10.11 -21.19
N VAL A 152 -6.15 -9.19 -20.28
CA VAL A 152 -6.64 -9.22 -18.89
C VAL A 152 -8.16 -9.17 -18.90
N SER A 153 -8.78 -10.13 -18.22
CA SER A 153 -10.24 -10.22 -18.08
C SER A 153 -10.74 -9.54 -16.81
N THR A 154 -9.96 -9.57 -15.73
CA THR A 154 -10.34 -9.00 -14.43
C THR A 154 -9.20 -8.19 -13.83
N TYR A 155 -9.50 -6.98 -13.35
CA TYR A 155 -8.63 -6.24 -12.43
C TYR A 155 -9.12 -6.45 -11.00
N LEU A 156 -8.28 -7.05 -10.15
CA LEU A 156 -8.54 -7.22 -8.73
C LEU A 156 -7.87 -6.07 -7.96
N VAL A 157 -8.67 -5.18 -7.38
CA VAL A 157 -8.21 -3.92 -6.79
C VAL A 157 -8.54 -3.88 -5.30
N PRO A 158 -7.57 -4.22 -4.43
CA PRO A 158 -7.65 -3.85 -3.04
C PRO A 158 -7.75 -2.34 -2.84
N ILE A 159 -8.75 -1.91 -2.07
CA ILE A 159 -8.89 -0.54 -1.59
C ILE A 159 -9.03 -0.52 -0.07
N ARG A 160 -8.84 0.67 0.51
CA ARG A 160 -8.91 0.98 1.93
C ARG A 160 -9.43 2.41 2.04
N ASN A 161 -10.18 2.72 3.09
CA ASN A 161 -10.57 4.09 3.38
C ASN A 161 -9.32 5.00 3.31
N PRO A 162 -9.31 6.04 2.45
CA PRO A 162 -8.13 6.86 2.21
C PRO A 162 -7.50 7.43 3.50
N LEU A 163 -8.33 7.79 4.48
CA LEU A 163 -7.89 8.39 5.75
C LEU A 163 -7.16 7.37 6.63
N THR A 164 -7.69 6.15 6.74
CA THR A 164 -7.02 5.10 7.51
C THR A 164 -5.81 4.55 6.76
N ARG A 165 -5.83 4.59 5.42
CA ARG A 165 -4.70 4.20 4.57
C ARG A 165 -3.52 5.14 4.74
N ILE A 166 -3.71 6.47 4.64
CA ILE A 166 -2.63 7.44 4.79
C ILE A 166 -2.05 7.41 6.21
N GLN A 167 -2.88 7.17 7.22
CA GLN A 167 -2.39 6.95 8.58
C GLN A 167 -1.50 5.68 8.66
N SER A 168 -1.98 4.56 8.12
CA SER A 168 -1.24 3.31 8.10
C SER A 168 0.06 3.41 7.30
N TRP A 169 0.04 4.18 6.22
CA TRP A 169 1.22 4.56 5.46
C TRP A 169 2.24 5.26 6.33
N PHE A 170 1.84 6.34 7.01
CA PHE A 170 2.75 7.12 7.85
C PHE A 170 3.38 6.26 8.95
N GLN A 171 2.55 5.51 9.67
CA GLN A 171 3.01 4.65 10.76
C GLN A 171 3.96 3.55 10.27
N PHE A 172 3.70 2.97 9.10
CA PHE A 172 4.56 1.97 8.51
C PHE A 172 5.89 2.58 8.02
N GLU A 173 5.81 3.68 7.26
CA GLU A 173 6.96 4.30 6.61
C GLU A 173 7.79 5.22 7.51
N LYS A 174 7.36 5.51 8.74
CA LYS A 174 8.25 6.20 9.69
C LYS A 174 9.29 5.23 10.28
N ASP A 175 8.89 4.00 10.60
CA ASP A 175 9.72 3.07 11.39
C ASP A 175 10.51 2.04 10.55
N ILE A 176 10.22 1.89 9.26
CA ILE A 176 10.91 0.89 8.44
C ILE A 176 12.39 1.24 8.26
N ILE A 177 13.28 0.39 8.73
CA ILE A 177 14.67 0.43 8.27
C ILE A 177 14.70 -0.31 6.93
N PRO A 178 15.08 0.33 5.80
CA PRO A 178 15.12 -0.37 4.54
C PRO A 178 16.22 -1.44 4.61
N VAL A 179 15.89 -2.68 4.91
CA VAL A 179 16.81 -3.82 4.80
C VAL A 179 16.92 -4.19 3.33
N ARG A 180 17.52 -3.32 2.52
CA ARG A 180 17.78 -3.60 1.11
C ARG A 180 19.18 -4.14 0.93
N ARG A 181 19.32 -5.07 0.00
CA ARG A 181 20.62 -5.64 -0.41
C ARG A 181 21.59 -4.59 -0.99
N ASN A 182 21.09 -3.40 -1.37
CA ASN A 182 21.89 -2.32 -1.94
C ASN A 182 21.94 -1.11 -0.99
N LYS A 183 23.09 -0.91 -0.34
CA LYS A 183 23.36 0.20 0.60
C LYS A 183 23.13 1.59 -0.01
N ARG A 184 23.36 1.76 -1.32
CA ARG A 184 23.14 3.04 -2.01
C ARG A 184 21.65 3.36 -2.13
N GLU A 185 20.83 2.37 -2.48
CA GLU A 185 19.39 2.55 -2.50
C GLU A 185 18.86 2.81 -1.10
N GLU A 186 19.33 2.05 -0.10
CA GLU A 186 18.98 2.26 1.30
C GLU A 186 19.28 3.69 1.76
N ASN A 187 20.50 4.21 1.51
CA ASN A 187 20.87 5.57 1.87
C ASN A 187 19.99 6.61 1.16
N HIS A 188 19.68 6.39 -0.12
CA HIS A 188 18.77 7.26 -0.87
C HIS A 188 17.36 7.28 -0.28
N PHE A 189 16.83 6.13 0.17
CA PHE A 189 15.53 6.10 0.85
C PHE A 189 15.58 6.70 2.24
N LYS A 190 16.63 6.42 3.02
CA LYS A 190 16.82 7.02 4.34
C LYS A 190 16.83 8.54 4.24
N TRP A 191 17.52 9.09 3.25
CA TRP A 191 17.55 10.53 3.01
C TRP A 191 16.17 11.09 2.62
N LYS A 192 15.49 10.47 1.65
CA LYS A 192 14.15 10.90 1.22
C LYS A 192 13.10 10.84 2.33
N ARG A 193 13.15 9.79 3.15
CA ARG A 193 12.26 9.59 4.28
C ARG A 193 12.62 10.50 5.44
N GLY A 194 13.92 10.72 5.68
CA GLY A 194 14.44 11.65 6.68
C GLY A 194 13.85 13.04 6.52
N MET A 195 13.75 13.55 5.29
CA MET A 195 13.15 14.86 5.00
C MET A 195 11.71 15.04 5.49
N LEU A 196 10.92 13.98 5.62
CA LEU A 196 9.52 14.07 6.07
C LEU A 196 9.36 13.55 7.51
N PHE A 197 9.81 12.33 7.77
CA PHE A 197 9.53 11.62 9.02
C PHE A 197 10.51 11.93 10.16
N VAL A 198 11.67 12.54 9.86
CA VAL A 198 12.69 12.85 10.87
C VAL A 198 12.87 14.37 11.01
N GLU A 199 12.93 15.08 9.89
CA GLU A 199 13.13 16.54 9.89
C GLU A 199 11.85 17.32 10.19
N CYS A 200 10.68 16.82 9.76
CA CYS A 200 9.44 17.59 9.81
C CYS A 200 8.41 17.03 10.81
N TYR A 201 8.09 15.74 10.74
CA TYR A 201 6.97 15.18 11.50
C TYR A 201 7.32 13.84 12.15
N ASN A 202 7.39 13.83 13.48
CA ASN A 202 7.70 12.63 14.26
C ASN A 202 6.49 11.72 14.46
N ASN A 203 5.28 12.28 14.38
CA ASN A 203 4.04 11.54 14.52
C ASN A 203 2.99 12.03 13.50
N PHE A 204 1.96 11.22 13.30
CA PHE A 204 0.94 11.49 12.27
C PHE A 204 0.05 12.69 12.63
N VAL A 205 -0.14 12.98 13.92
CA VAL A 205 -0.94 14.12 14.38
C VAL A 205 -0.26 15.43 13.99
N ASP A 206 1.05 15.57 14.20
CA ASP A 206 1.81 16.76 13.80
C ASP A 206 1.76 16.96 12.28
N LEU A 207 1.92 15.87 11.51
CA LEU A 207 1.79 15.94 10.04
C LEU A 207 0.45 16.55 9.63
N VAL A 208 -0.64 16.17 10.28
CA VAL A 208 -1.99 16.65 9.95
C VAL A 208 -2.27 18.05 10.48
N LEU A 209 -1.95 18.32 11.74
CA LEU A 209 -2.27 19.59 12.39
C LEU A 209 -1.32 20.71 11.97
N GLU A 210 -0.04 20.42 11.74
CA GLU A 210 0.95 21.45 11.39
C GLU A 210 1.25 21.44 9.88
N GLY A 211 1.38 20.26 9.29
CA GLY A 211 1.75 20.11 7.88
C GLY A 211 0.59 20.29 6.90
N LEU A 212 -0.58 19.75 7.22
CA LEU A 212 -1.75 19.76 6.34
C LEU A 212 -2.77 20.85 6.70
N THR A 213 -2.40 21.80 7.57
CA THR A 213 -3.24 22.98 7.77
C THR A 213 -3.41 23.70 6.44
N PRO A 214 -4.66 23.98 6.00
CA PRO A 214 -4.90 24.78 4.82
C PRO A 214 -4.27 26.15 5.03
N GLN A 215 -3.13 26.40 4.38
CA GLN A 215 -2.62 27.75 4.29
C GLN A 215 -3.15 28.35 2.96
N TRP A 216 -3.21 29.66 2.90
CA TRP A 216 -3.98 30.38 1.89
C TRP A 216 -3.12 30.52 0.63
N TRP A 217 -2.77 29.40 0.00
CA TRP A 217 -1.81 29.34 -1.10
C TRP A 217 -2.54 29.79 -2.37
N ASN A 218 -2.68 31.10 -2.55
CA ASN A 218 -2.84 31.66 -3.90
C ASN A 218 -1.54 31.52 -4.72
N THR A 219 -0.48 30.99 -4.10
CA THR A 219 0.84 30.81 -4.68
C THR A 219 1.05 29.38 -5.15
N THR A 220 1.33 29.25 -6.45
CA THR A 220 2.03 28.11 -7.02
C THR A 220 3.30 27.85 -6.23
N ILE A 221 3.49 26.62 -5.75
CA ILE A 221 4.71 26.23 -5.04
C ILE A 221 5.87 26.30 -6.04
N SER A 222 6.86 27.15 -5.80
CA SER A 222 7.99 27.31 -6.72
C SER A 222 9.03 26.20 -6.59
N ALA A 223 9.06 25.51 -5.45
CA ALA A 223 10.05 24.47 -5.17
C ALA A 223 9.83 23.23 -6.06
N GLU A 224 10.68 23.06 -7.06
CA GLU A 224 10.67 21.84 -7.88
C GLU A 224 11.15 20.61 -7.09
N GLN A 225 12.12 20.81 -6.19
CA GLN A 225 12.84 19.74 -5.49
C GLN A 225 12.45 19.65 -4.01
N PRO A 226 12.31 18.43 -3.44
CA PRO A 226 11.92 18.22 -2.03
C PRO A 226 12.80 18.93 -1.00
N VAL A 227 14.11 19.07 -1.27
CA VAL A 227 15.05 19.74 -0.37
C VAL A 227 14.75 21.22 -0.16
N ASN A 228 14.19 21.87 -1.18
CA ASN A 228 13.87 23.28 -1.16
C ASN A 228 12.45 23.54 -0.63
N MET A 229 11.68 22.48 -0.34
CA MET A 229 10.34 22.59 0.20
C MET A 229 10.40 22.77 1.72
N THR A 230 9.55 23.66 2.23
CA THR A 230 9.20 23.77 3.65
C THR A 230 8.49 22.51 4.14
N CYS A 231 8.43 22.29 5.46
CA CYS A 231 7.75 21.12 6.01
C CYS A 231 6.27 21.00 5.57
N PRO A 232 5.45 22.08 5.60
CA PRO A 232 4.08 22.02 5.09
C PRO A 232 4.00 21.64 3.61
N GLU A 233 4.87 22.21 2.75
CA GLU A 233 4.94 21.83 1.34
C GLU A 233 5.31 20.35 1.16
N ARG A 234 6.25 19.82 1.98
CA ARG A 234 6.60 18.39 1.99
C ARG A 234 5.43 17.52 2.44
N ALA A 235 4.67 17.92 3.46
CA ALA A 235 3.49 17.20 3.94
C ALA A 235 2.44 17.06 2.83
N TRP A 236 2.05 18.19 2.24
CA TRP A 236 1.11 18.23 1.12
C TRP A 236 1.62 17.43 -0.08
N ALA A 237 2.90 17.59 -0.45
CA ALA A 237 3.49 16.89 -1.57
C ALA A 237 3.54 15.37 -1.37
N ALA A 238 3.77 14.92 -0.13
CA ALA A 238 3.80 13.50 0.22
C ALA A 238 2.40 12.89 0.17
N VAL A 239 1.43 13.56 0.80
CA VAL A 239 0.04 13.08 0.93
C VAL A 239 -0.67 13.04 -0.42
N LEU A 240 -0.41 14.02 -1.31
CA LEU A 240 -0.95 14.03 -2.66
C LEU A 240 -0.20 13.08 -3.62
N GLY A 241 0.88 12.43 -3.19
CA GLY A 241 1.70 11.59 -4.06
C GLY A 241 2.43 12.36 -5.18
N VAL A 242 2.57 13.69 -5.05
CA VAL A 242 3.19 14.56 -6.07
C VAL A 242 4.68 14.81 -5.85
N ARG A 243 5.25 14.41 -4.70
CA ARG A 243 6.72 14.16 -4.53
C ARG A 243 7.04 12.84 -3.83
N GLU A 244 8.11 12.16 -4.28
CA GLU A 244 8.49 10.83 -3.79
C GLU A 244 9.32 10.96 -2.50
N PHE A 245 8.64 10.93 -1.35
CA PHE A 245 9.24 10.77 -0.01
C PHE A 245 9.26 9.30 0.46
N SER A 246 8.26 8.53 0.02
CA SER A 246 8.13 7.10 0.27
C SER A 246 7.46 6.43 -0.94
N TYR A 247 7.50 5.10 -1.00
CA TYR A 247 6.93 4.36 -2.12
C TYR A 247 5.42 4.14 -2.03
N HIS A 248 4.91 3.87 -0.83
CA HIS A 248 3.54 3.40 -0.68
C HIS A 248 2.49 4.50 -0.93
N GLU A 249 2.84 5.78 -0.77
CA GLU A 249 1.93 6.90 -1.06
C GLU A 249 2.25 7.61 -2.37
N TRP A 250 3.49 7.53 -2.89
CA TRP A 250 3.81 8.06 -4.22
C TRP A 250 3.00 7.39 -5.35
N TYR A 251 2.66 6.11 -5.18
CA TYR A 251 1.73 5.41 -6.06
C TYR A 251 0.39 5.27 -5.33
N ASN A 252 -0.38 6.35 -5.29
CA ASN A 252 -1.71 6.46 -4.68
C ASN A 252 -2.82 5.97 -5.63
N TYR A 253 -4.10 6.10 -5.25
CA TYR A 253 -5.24 5.71 -6.08
C TYR A 253 -5.24 6.43 -7.41
N GLU A 254 -4.99 7.73 -7.43
CA GLU A 254 -4.96 8.51 -8.68
C GLU A 254 -4.00 7.88 -9.70
N TYR A 255 -2.77 7.54 -9.30
CA TYR A 255 -1.79 6.92 -10.19
C TYR A 255 -2.31 5.63 -10.85
N TYR A 256 -2.84 4.70 -10.05
CA TYR A 256 -3.32 3.42 -10.58
C TYR A 256 -4.60 3.61 -11.39
N TRP A 257 -5.50 4.47 -10.92
CA TRP A 257 -6.77 4.75 -11.57
C TRP A 257 -6.60 5.36 -12.96
N MET A 258 -5.73 6.37 -13.08
CA MET A 258 -5.37 6.96 -14.37
C MET A 258 -4.76 5.94 -15.33
N ALA A 259 -3.88 5.07 -14.83
CA ALA A 259 -3.28 4.02 -15.64
C ALA A 259 -4.33 3.02 -16.15
N LEU A 260 -5.25 2.56 -15.28
CA LEU A 260 -6.34 1.67 -15.65
C LEU A 260 -7.29 2.31 -16.67
N HIS A 261 -7.73 3.55 -16.42
CA HIS A 261 -8.58 4.29 -17.36
C HIS A 261 -7.92 4.48 -18.72
N SER A 262 -6.64 4.84 -18.75
CA SER A 262 -5.88 4.96 -19.98
C SER A 262 -5.83 3.65 -20.77
N TYR A 263 -5.83 2.49 -20.11
CA TYR A 263 -5.93 1.21 -20.80
C TYR A 263 -7.32 0.99 -21.36
N HIS A 264 -8.35 1.20 -20.55
CA HIS A 264 -9.73 1.02 -20.98
C HIS A 264 -10.06 1.90 -22.20
N SER A 265 -9.77 3.20 -22.15
CA SER A 265 -10.03 4.10 -23.29
C SER A 265 -9.36 3.63 -24.58
N ARG A 266 -8.09 3.22 -24.51
CA ARG A 266 -7.35 2.71 -25.68
C ARG A 266 -7.90 1.41 -26.25
N LEU A 267 -8.47 0.56 -25.39
CA LEU A 267 -9.13 -0.67 -25.84
C LEU A 267 -10.44 -0.34 -26.57
N PHE A 268 -11.18 0.69 -26.15
CA PHE A 268 -12.44 1.08 -26.78
C PHE A 268 -12.28 1.89 -28.08
N ASP A 269 -11.33 2.82 -28.13
CA ASP A 269 -11.15 3.67 -29.32
C ASP A 269 -10.78 2.85 -30.57
N ASN A 270 -10.10 1.71 -30.39
CA ASN A 270 -9.73 0.82 -31.50
C ASN A 270 -10.87 -0.09 -31.97
N THR A 271 -11.87 -0.36 -31.13
CA THR A 271 -12.96 -1.30 -31.48
C THR A 271 -13.97 -0.75 -32.48
N ASN A 272 -14.05 0.58 -32.65
CA ASN A 272 -14.94 1.18 -33.63
C ASN A 272 -14.59 0.81 -35.09
N ASN A 273 -13.42 0.22 -35.34
CA ASN A 273 -12.98 -0.20 -36.66
C ASN A 273 -12.94 -1.73 -36.85
N SER A 274 -13.17 -2.53 -35.81
CA SER A 274 -13.17 -4.00 -35.91
C SER A 274 -14.60 -4.53 -35.84
N HIS A 275 -15.16 -4.86 -37.01
CA HIS A 275 -16.47 -5.53 -37.14
C HIS A 275 -16.51 -6.96 -36.56
N ASP A 276 -15.38 -7.49 -36.07
CA ASP A 276 -15.30 -8.82 -35.48
C ASP A 276 -15.56 -8.74 -33.98
N GLY A 277 -16.85 -8.81 -33.64
CA GLY A 277 -17.34 -8.65 -32.28
C GLY A 277 -16.87 -9.77 -31.36
N THR A 278 -16.30 -9.39 -30.21
CA THR A 278 -16.56 -9.95 -28.86
C THR A 278 -15.53 -9.46 -27.83
N PHE A 279 -14.86 -8.31 -28.03
CA PHE A 279 -13.96 -7.82 -26.99
C PHE A 279 -14.75 -7.38 -25.75
N ARG A 280 -14.75 -8.21 -24.70
CA ARG A 280 -15.43 -7.93 -23.44
C ARG A 280 -14.58 -6.95 -22.62
N LYS A 281 -15.22 -5.89 -22.13
CA LYS A 281 -14.60 -4.96 -21.18
C LYS A 281 -14.09 -5.75 -19.96
N PRO A 282 -12.82 -5.57 -19.53
CA PRO A 282 -12.34 -6.17 -18.29
C PRO A 282 -13.21 -5.76 -17.10
N SER A 283 -13.52 -6.69 -16.21
CA SER A 283 -14.24 -6.41 -14.96
C SER A 283 -13.30 -5.79 -13.93
N LEU A 284 -13.87 -4.98 -13.02
CA LEU A 284 -13.15 -4.39 -11.91
C LEU A 284 -13.69 -4.99 -10.61
N VAL A 285 -12.97 -5.94 -10.03
CA VAL A 285 -13.33 -6.56 -8.75
C VAL A 285 -12.61 -5.79 -7.64
N VAL A 286 -13.38 -5.22 -6.72
CA VAL A 286 -12.90 -4.39 -5.63
C VAL A 286 -12.96 -5.17 -4.31
N LEU A 287 -11.87 -5.10 -3.54
CA LEU A 287 -11.77 -5.69 -2.20
C LEU A 287 -11.50 -4.58 -1.19
N ARG A 288 -12.45 -4.32 -0.29
CA ARG A 288 -12.35 -3.27 0.73
C ARG A 288 -11.62 -3.82 1.94
N THR A 289 -10.55 -3.16 2.37
CA THR A 289 -9.69 -3.66 3.46
C THR A 289 -10.45 -3.76 4.78
N GLU A 290 -11.37 -2.83 5.04
CA GLU A 290 -12.26 -2.79 6.21
C GLU A 290 -13.25 -3.97 6.24
N HIS A 291 -13.56 -4.53 5.07
CA HIS A 291 -14.52 -5.60 4.85
C HIS A 291 -13.89 -6.79 4.14
N LEU A 292 -12.57 -6.96 4.27
CA LEU A 292 -11.79 -7.86 3.39
C LEU A 292 -12.24 -9.31 3.51
N SER A 293 -12.59 -9.75 4.72
CA SER A 293 -13.13 -11.08 4.97
C SER A 293 -14.46 -11.29 4.24
N ASP A 294 -15.37 -10.33 4.36
CA ASP A 294 -16.70 -10.38 3.76
C ASP A 294 -16.55 -10.36 2.22
N ASP A 295 -15.84 -9.38 1.68
CA ASP A 295 -15.61 -9.22 0.25
C ASP A 295 -14.90 -10.45 -0.36
N TRP A 296 -13.87 -10.99 0.30
CA TRP A 296 -13.17 -12.17 -0.20
C TRP A 296 -14.07 -13.41 -0.26
N SER A 297 -14.88 -13.64 0.77
CA SER A 297 -15.79 -14.79 0.83
C SER A 297 -16.86 -14.78 -0.26
N THR A 298 -17.21 -13.61 -0.79
CA THR A 298 -18.15 -13.50 -1.92
C THR A 298 -17.51 -13.87 -3.26
N ILE A 299 -16.19 -13.69 -3.41
CA ILE A 299 -15.51 -13.88 -4.68
C ILE A 299 -14.65 -15.14 -4.75
N SER A 300 -14.38 -15.78 -3.62
CA SER A 300 -13.53 -16.94 -3.50
C SER A 300 -14.11 -17.97 -2.54
N LYS A 301 -14.07 -19.24 -2.94
CA LYS A 301 -14.30 -20.41 -2.07
C LYS A 301 -13.06 -20.76 -1.25
N GLU A 302 -11.90 -20.24 -1.61
CA GLU A 302 -10.65 -20.47 -0.88
C GLU A 302 -10.55 -19.52 0.32
N GLU A 303 -10.00 -20.02 1.42
CA GLU A 303 -9.64 -19.17 2.55
C GLU A 303 -8.43 -18.29 2.18
N LEU A 304 -8.62 -16.96 2.15
CA LEU A 304 -7.54 -16.01 1.83
C LEU A 304 -6.35 -16.13 2.78
N PHE A 305 -6.68 -16.28 4.06
CA PHE A 305 -5.73 -16.33 5.16
C PHE A 305 -5.69 -17.75 5.70
N ARG A 306 -5.04 -18.64 4.96
CA ARG A 306 -4.74 -19.97 5.53
C ARG A 306 -3.97 -19.74 6.83
N PRO A 307 -4.35 -20.40 7.94
CA PRO A 307 -3.62 -20.27 9.19
C PRO A 307 -2.19 -20.73 8.98
N VAL A 308 -1.26 -19.78 8.95
CA VAL A 308 0.13 -20.08 8.65
C VAL A 308 0.74 -20.65 9.90
N ASN A 309 1.11 -21.94 9.84
CA ASN A 309 1.85 -22.65 10.88
C ASN A 309 1.64 -22.05 12.27
N GLN A 310 0.44 -22.23 12.82
CA GLN A 310 0.29 -22.21 14.27
C GLN A 310 1.13 -23.38 14.78
N GLY A 311 2.44 -23.16 14.92
CA GLY A 311 3.37 -24.13 15.46
C GLY A 311 2.76 -24.66 16.75
N SER A 312 2.34 -25.92 16.73
CA SER A 312 1.62 -26.58 17.81
C SER A 312 0.57 -25.68 18.47
N ARG A 313 -0.60 -25.49 17.85
CA ARG A 313 -1.80 -25.17 18.63
C ARG A 313 -2.08 -26.37 19.54
N LYS A 314 -1.38 -26.46 20.68
CA LYS A 314 -1.84 -27.27 21.82
C LYS A 314 -3.30 -26.91 22.00
N GLU A 315 -4.14 -27.93 21.97
CA GLU A 315 -5.60 -27.87 22.10
C GLU A 315 -6.04 -26.74 23.03
N PHE A 316 -6.31 -25.56 22.46
CA PHE A 316 -7.09 -24.56 23.18
C PHE A 316 -8.52 -24.99 22.98
N GLN A 317 -8.94 -25.90 23.86
CA GLN A 317 -10.28 -26.46 23.88
C GLN A 317 -11.30 -25.34 23.73
N SER A 318 -12.19 -25.59 22.78
CA SER A 318 -13.40 -24.85 22.47
C SER A 318 -14.19 -24.54 23.74
N THR A 319 -13.93 -23.37 24.34
CA THR A 319 -14.94 -22.69 25.15
C THR A 319 -15.84 -21.97 24.15
N LYS A 320 -17.02 -22.55 23.92
CA LYS A 320 -18.11 -22.09 23.05
C LYS A 320 -18.73 -20.73 23.44
N ASN A 321 -17.96 -19.84 24.06
CA ASN A 321 -18.36 -18.48 24.40
C ASN A 321 -17.45 -17.47 23.68
N SER A 322 -17.16 -17.72 22.39
CA SER A 322 -16.48 -16.74 21.55
C SER A 322 -17.48 -15.63 21.24
N THR A 323 -17.59 -14.71 22.20
CA THR A 323 -18.10 -13.37 22.01
C THR A 323 -17.43 -12.79 20.78
N VAL A 324 -18.27 -12.43 19.82
CA VAL A 324 -18.03 -11.47 18.72
C VAL A 324 -16.66 -10.81 18.88
N PHE A 325 -15.69 -11.24 18.07
CA PHE A 325 -14.38 -10.62 17.96
C PHE A 325 -14.64 -9.14 17.70
N SER A 326 -14.56 -8.33 18.75
CA SER A 326 -15.10 -6.98 18.75
C SER A 326 -14.33 -6.18 17.73
N ARG A 327 -14.98 -5.90 16.59
CA ARG A 327 -14.54 -5.07 15.45
C ARG A 327 -14.09 -3.66 15.87
N ARG A 328 -14.19 -3.32 17.16
CA ARG A 328 -13.97 -2.00 17.74
C ARG A 328 -12.54 -1.71 18.20
N THR A 329 -11.70 -2.71 18.51
CA THR A 329 -10.46 -2.43 19.28
C THR A 329 -9.28 -1.87 18.48
N ALA A 330 -9.19 -2.09 17.17
CA ALA A 330 -8.11 -1.51 16.36
C ALA A 330 -8.38 -0.02 16.04
N THR A 331 -9.64 0.35 15.82
CA THR A 331 -10.04 1.74 15.56
C THR A 331 -10.12 2.54 16.85
N GLU A 332 -10.63 1.98 17.95
CA GLU A 332 -10.73 2.67 19.25
C GLU A 332 -9.37 3.02 19.86
N ASN A 333 -8.36 2.14 19.76
CA ASN A 333 -7.01 2.45 20.25
C ASN A 333 -6.26 3.45 19.35
N VAL A 334 -6.64 3.58 18.08
CA VAL A 334 -6.11 4.58 17.14
C VAL A 334 -6.82 5.94 17.29
N LEU A 335 -8.00 5.94 17.92
CA LEU A 335 -8.83 7.11 18.24
C LEU A 335 -8.73 7.51 19.73
N GLY A 336 -7.82 6.89 20.51
CA GLY A 336 -7.68 7.05 21.97
C GLY A 336 -7.28 8.43 22.48
N GLN A 337 -7.31 9.45 21.62
CA GLN A 337 -7.24 10.85 21.97
C GLN A 337 -8.21 11.53 21.00
N GLU A 338 -9.25 12.18 21.53
CA GLU A 338 -10.23 12.93 20.73
C GLU A 338 -9.49 13.79 19.70
N ARG A 339 -9.43 13.30 18.46
CA ARG A 339 -8.81 14.06 17.39
C ARG A 339 -9.68 15.28 17.20
N SER A 340 -9.07 16.45 17.35
CA SER A 340 -9.78 17.71 17.26
C SER A 340 -10.54 17.81 15.92
N SER A 341 -11.63 18.57 15.89
CA SER A 341 -12.32 18.88 14.64
C SER A 341 -11.37 19.43 13.57
N ALA A 342 -10.32 20.15 13.99
CA ALA A 342 -9.26 20.65 13.11
C ALA A 342 -8.45 19.52 12.46
N PHE A 343 -8.12 18.43 13.19
CA PHE A 343 -7.41 17.29 12.64
C PHE A 343 -8.17 16.70 11.44
N TRP A 344 -9.44 16.34 11.66
CA TRP A 344 -10.22 15.69 10.61
C TRP A 344 -10.47 16.63 9.44
N ARG A 345 -10.83 17.89 9.72
CA ARG A 345 -10.99 18.91 8.68
C ARG A 345 -9.75 19.05 7.79
N ASN A 346 -8.55 19.15 8.38
CA ASN A 346 -7.30 19.26 7.64
C ASN A 346 -7.02 18.01 6.80
N LEU A 347 -7.17 16.82 7.41
CA LEU A 347 -6.90 15.56 6.73
C LEU A 347 -7.89 15.31 5.59
N CYS A 348 -9.19 15.52 5.82
CA CYS A 348 -10.24 15.38 4.81
C CYS A 348 -10.01 16.34 3.63
N HIS A 349 -9.63 17.59 3.92
CA HIS A 349 -9.29 18.57 2.90
C HIS A 349 -8.09 18.12 2.05
N ALA A 350 -6.99 17.76 2.69
CA ALA A 350 -5.78 17.31 1.99
C ALA A 350 -5.98 16.01 1.20
N MET A 351 -6.76 15.08 1.74
CA MET A 351 -7.09 13.80 1.11
C MET A 351 -8.23 13.88 0.08
N CYS A 352 -8.82 15.06 -0.16
CA CYS A 352 -9.97 15.19 -1.03
C CYS A 352 -9.75 14.54 -2.41
N PRO A 353 -8.65 14.78 -3.16
CA PRO A 353 -8.46 14.15 -4.47
C PRO A 353 -8.50 12.63 -4.41
N GLU A 354 -7.81 12.07 -3.42
CA GLU A 354 -7.73 10.63 -3.19
C GLU A 354 -9.08 10.03 -2.77
N ILE A 355 -9.85 10.75 -1.97
CA ILE A 355 -11.24 10.42 -1.62
C ILE A 355 -12.11 10.37 -2.87
N GLN A 356 -11.99 11.33 -3.78
CA GLN A 356 -12.80 11.32 -5.00
C GLN A 356 -12.47 10.14 -5.90
N VAL A 357 -11.18 9.77 -6.03
CA VAL A 357 -10.78 8.57 -6.78
C VAL A 357 -11.28 7.30 -6.09
N TYR A 358 -11.22 7.22 -4.77
CA TYR A 358 -11.79 6.11 -4.01
C TYR A 358 -13.28 5.91 -4.28
N LYS A 359 -14.08 7.00 -4.30
CA LYS A 359 -15.51 6.95 -4.67
C LYS A 359 -15.71 6.43 -6.11
N GLN A 360 -14.87 6.85 -7.05
CA GLN A 360 -14.93 6.37 -8.43
C GLN A 360 -14.64 4.86 -8.50
N ILE A 361 -13.60 4.38 -7.82
CA ILE A 361 -13.25 2.96 -7.79
C ILE A 361 -14.42 2.14 -7.22
N LEU A 362 -15.02 2.57 -6.10
CA LEU A 362 -16.20 1.92 -5.52
C LEU A 362 -17.36 1.83 -6.51
N ASN A 363 -17.71 2.94 -7.16
CA ASN A 363 -18.81 3.02 -8.11
C ASN A 363 -18.58 2.19 -9.39
N HIS A 364 -17.32 1.91 -9.72
CA HIS A 364 -16.94 1.07 -10.86
C HIS A 364 -16.75 -0.41 -10.50
N GLY A 365 -16.78 -0.77 -9.21
CA GLY A 365 -16.62 -2.14 -8.74
C GLY A 365 -17.78 -3.02 -9.21
N SER A 366 -17.49 -4.07 -9.99
CA SER A 366 -18.52 -4.96 -10.54
C SER A 366 -19.06 -5.98 -9.54
N ASN A 367 -18.40 -6.15 -8.39
CA ASN A 367 -18.77 -7.11 -7.34
C ASN A 367 -19.41 -6.45 -6.12
N LEU A 368 -19.53 -5.12 -6.08
CA LEU A 368 -20.12 -4.40 -4.95
C LEU A 368 -21.57 -4.06 -5.25
N ASP A 369 -22.47 -4.36 -4.31
CA ASP A 369 -23.83 -3.84 -4.36
C ASP A 369 -23.92 -2.39 -3.83
N THR A 370 -25.09 -1.78 -3.99
CA THR A 370 -25.33 -0.40 -3.58
C THR A 370 -25.21 -0.21 -2.07
N GLU A 371 -25.57 -1.20 -1.27
CA GLU A 371 -25.54 -1.11 0.19
C GLU A 371 -24.10 -1.26 0.72
N GLN A 372 -23.30 -2.15 0.12
CA GLN A 372 -21.87 -2.27 0.39
C GLN A 372 -21.13 -0.97 0.04
N MET A 373 -21.43 -0.37 -1.11
CA MET A 373 -20.87 0.92 -1.48
C MET A 373 -21.26 2.01 -0.47
N LYS A 374 -22.55 2.12 -0.14
CA LYS A 374 -23.05 3.10 0.85
C LYS A 374 -22.42 2.91 2.22
N ALA A 375 -22.23 1.67 2.68
CA ALA A 375 -21.58 1.39 3.96
C ALA A 375 -20.15 1.96 4.00
N SER A 376 -19.37 1.76 2.93
CA SER A 376 -18.02 2.32 2.83
C SER A 376 -17.99 3.85 2.75
N LEU A 377 -18.98 4.46 2.09
CA LEU A 377 -19.11 5.93 2.05
C LEU A 377 -19.61 6.49 3.39
N GLN A 378 -20.44 5.75 4.13
CA GLN A 378 -20.85 6.10 5.48
C GLN A 378 -19.66 6.09 6.44
N GLU A 379 -18.84 5.05 6.44
CA GLU A 379 -17.61 4.97 7.24
C GLU A 379 -16.64 6.13 6.93
N LEU A 380 -16.59 6.58 5.67
CA LEU A 380 -15.85 7.77 5.29
C LEU A 380 -16.47 9.05 5.88
N ARG A 381 -17.80 9.22 5.81
CA ARG A 381 -18.50 10.40 6.34
C ARG A 381 -18.44 10.51 7.85
N GLU A 382 -18.38 9.40 8.56
CA GLU A 382 -18.15 9.38 10.01
C GLU A 382 -16.83 10.09 10.39
N LEU A 383 -15.83 10.08 9.49
CA LEU A 383 -14.55 10.76 9.65
C LEU A 383 -14.50 12.13 8.94
N CYS A 384 -15.23 12.29 7.83
CA CYS A 384 -15.34 13.52 7.03
C CYS A 384 -16.81 13.91 6.83
N PRO A 385 -17.47 14.56 7.81
CA PRO A 385 -18.92 14.83 7.74
C PRO A 385 -19.36 15.68 6.54
N ASP A 386 -18.47 16.51 6.01
CA ASP A 386 -18.73 17.39 4.86
C ASP A 386 -18.64 16.64 3.51
N GLU A 387 -18.20 15.38 3.49
CA GLU A 387 -18.15 14.59 2.25
C GLU A 387 -19.54 14.09 1.83
N SER A 388 -19.89 14.31 0.56
CA SER A 388 -21.10 13.76 -0.07
C SER A 388 -20.88 12.35 -0.64
N ASP A 389 -21.95 11.64 -1.00
CA ASP A 389 -21.83 10.35 -1.69
C ASP A 389 -21.36 10.51 -3.15
N SER A 390 -21.70 11.63 -3.79
CA SER A 390 -21.25 11.94 -5.15
C SER A 390 -19.78 12.40 -5.17
N THR A 391 -19.15 12.22 -6.34
CA THR A 391 -17.86 12.84 -6.64
C THR A 391 -18.01 14.35 -6.80
N ARG A 392 -16.95 15.10 -6.45
CA ARG A 392 -16.90 16.56 -6.57
C ARG A 392 -15.49 17.02 -6.94
N ASN A 393 -15.36 18.28 -7.35
CA ASN A 393 -14.05 18.89 -7.50
C ASN A 393 -13.48 19.30 -6.12
N CYS A 394 -12.18 19.10 -5.94
CA CYS A 394 -11.47 19.52 -4.75
C CYS A 394 -10.89 20.92 -4.96
N THR A 395 -11.45 21.91 -4.26
CA THR A 395 -10.96 23.30 -4.28
C THR A 395 -9.87 23.50 -3.23
N GLY A 396 -8.97 24.47 -3.45
CA GLY A 396 -7.94 24.81 -2.45
C GLY A 396 -6.90 23.71 -2.23
N ILE A 397 -6.74 22.79 -3.18
CA ILE A 397 -5.62 21.85 -3.23
C ILE A 397 -4.45 22.56 -3.92
N PRO A 398 -3.26 22.60 -3.30
CA PRO A 398 -2.14 23.30 -3.89
C PRO A 398 -1.63 22.61 -5.15
N GLN A 399 -1.24 23.42 -6.13
CA GLN A 399 -0.64 22.93 -7.37
C GLN A 399 0.88 22.86 -7.22
N PHE A 400 1.44 21.71 -7.57
CA PHE A 400 2.88 21.50 -7.63
C PHE A 400 3.34 21.56 -9.08
N PRO A 401 4.49 22.21 -9.37
CA PRO A 401 5.10 22.12 -10.69
C PRO A 401 5.24 20.66 -11.08
N GLN A 402 4.83 20.32 -12.30
CA GLN A 402 5.13 19.01 -12.86
C GLN A 402 6.66 18.87 -12.85
N MET A 403 7.17 17.79 -12.24
CA MET A 403 8.60 17.51 -12.36
C MET A 403 8.89 17.19 -13.83
N GLN A 404 9.36 18.19 -14.59
CA GLN A 404 9.80 18.01 -15.96
C GLN A 404 11.07 17.15 -16.05
N VAL A 405 11.71 16.86 -14.91
CA VAL A 405 13.01 16.20 -14.85
C VAL A 405 12.88 14.77 -15.36
N PRO A 406 13.44 14.43 -16.54
CA PRO A 406 13.58 13.05 -16.96
C PRO A 406 14.37 12.33 -15.88
N ARG A 407 13.86 11.21 -15.35
CA ARG A 407 14.44 10.46 -14.21
C ARG A 407 15.96 10.28 -14.21
N ARG A 408 16.59 10.27 -15.39
CA ARG A 408 18.05 10.24 -15.56
C ARG A 408 18.73 11.49 -14.97
N GLN A 409 18.20 12.69 -15.20
CA GLN A 409 18.77 13.95 -14.70
C GLN A 409 18.61 14.09 -13.18
N TYR A 410 17.49 13.64 -12.60
CA TYR A 410 17.29 13.62 -11.15
C TYR A 410 18.38 12.79 -10.45
N LYS A 411 18.75 11.63 -11.00
CA LYS A 411 19.86 10.81 -10.46
C LYS A 411 21.21 11.53 -10.54
N THR A 412 21.45 12.31 -11.60
CA THR A 412 22.69 13.05 -11.80
C THR A 412 22.81 14.23 -10.83
N GLU A 413 21.75 15.00 -10.64
CA GLU A 413 21.73 16.14 -9.72
C GLU A 413 21.81 15.72 -8.24
N VAL A 414 21.10 14.65 -7.86
CA VAL A 414 21.23 14.06 -6.51
C VAL A 414 22.65 13.51 -6.30
N LYS A 415 23.27 12.91 -7.31
CA LYS A 415 24.68 12.46 -7.24
C LYS A 415 25.63 13.63 -7.04
N LYS A 416 25.47 14.73 -7.79
CA LYS A 416 26.32 15.93 -7.60
C LYS A 416 26.25 16.45 -6.16
N ARG A 417 25.05 16.54 -5.57
CA ARG A 417 24.86 17.11 -4.23
C ARG A 417 25.29 16.20 -3.08
N LEU A 418 25.08 14.89 -3.22
CA LEU A 418 25.54 13.90 -2.22
C LEU A 418 27.07 13.77 -2.16
N PHE A 419 27.78 14.24 -3.19
CA PHE A 419 29.24 14.18 -3.29
C PHE A 419 29.90 15.56 -3.39
N SER A 420 29.12 16.66 -3.30
CA SER A 420 29.64 18.03 -3.25
C SER A 420 29.68 18.62 -1.85
N VAL A 421 29.33 17.84 -0.82
CA VAL A 421 29.64 18.17 0.57
C VAL A 421 30.87 17.34 0.95
N ALA A 422 32.03 17.89 0.62
CA ALA A 422 33.33 17.49 1.13
C ALA A 422 33.92 18.71 1.83
#